data_AF-G1SS29-F1
#
_entry.id   AF-G1SS29-F1
#
_cell.length_a   1.000
_cell.length_b   1.000
_cell.length_c   1.000
_cell.angle_alpha   90.00
_cell.angle_beta   90.00
_cell.angle_gamma   90.00
#
_symmetry.space_group_name_H-M   'P 1'
#
loop_
_entity.id
_entity.type
_entity.pdbx_description
1 polymer ?
#
loop_
_entity_poly.entity_id
_entity_poly.type
_entity_poly.pdbx_seq_one_letter_code
_entity_poly.pdbx_strand_id
1 'polypeptide(L)'
;MDFSVSFSGCTQRSCPGRWPESPLSVLLQEPPVSRDQKMPQSSLHPAIPRPRGHGAEKAALVLLGVCLVSLWGLGEPPEHTLRCLVLHLASLQLGLLLKGACCLAEELCHIHSRYQSSYWKAMRSCLGCPIRHGALMLLSCYFYSSLPNVAGLPLSWMLALLGLSQALNILLGLQSLTPAEVSTICERKNFNVAHGLAWSYYIGYLRLILPGLHARIHAYNQLHNNILSGMGSRRLYVLFPLDCGVPDDLSMADPNIRFLHMLPQQNTDRAGIKGRAYSNSVYEILENGQPAAACVLEYATPLQTLFAMSQDGRAGFSREDRLEQAKLFCRTLEDILAEAPEFQNNCCLIVYQEPAEGSSFSLSQEVLRHLRQQEREEVMVGHVGPLAVHGSPCTLSQEPQLLISGMEQPLPLRTDVF
;
A
#
# COMPACT_ATOMS: atom_id res chain seq x y z
N MET A 1 -49.17 -40.47 -2.32
CA MET A 1 -50.53 -40.59 -2.89
C MET A 1 -50.62 -39.52 -3.97
N ASP A 2 -50.62 -39.77 -5.27
CA ASP A 2 -50.46 -40.98 -6.06
C ASP A 2 -49.84 -40.59 -7.41
N PHE A 3 -49.14 -41.56 -7.97
CA PHE A 3 -48.54 -41.56 -9.31
C PHE A 3 -49.59 -41.38 -10.42
N SER A 4 -49.17 -40.80 -11.54
CA SER A 4 -49.73 -41.13 -12.84
C SER A 4 -48.60 -41.21 -13.85
N VAL A 5 -48.25 -42.47 -14.16
CA VAL A 5 -47.36 -42.89 -15.23
C VAL A 5 -48.20 -43.06 -16.49
N SER A 6 -47.69 -42.62 -17.64
CA SER A 6 -48.12 -43.14 -18.94
C SER A 6 -46.91 -43.64 -19.70
N PHE A 7 -46.89 -44.95 -19.93
CA PHE A 7 -45.97 -45.69 -20.79
C PHE A 7 -46.55 -45.71 -22.20
N SER A 8 -45.69 -45.54 -23.20
CA SER A 8 -45.89 -46.23 -24.48
C SER A 8 -44.52 -46.70 -24.97
N GLY A 9 -44.39 -48.02 -25.14
CA GLY A 9 -43.19 -48.68 -25.60
C GLY A 9 -43.29 -49.08 -27.07
N CYS A 10 -42.14 -49.38 -27.67
CA CYS A 10 -42.08 -50.50 -28.58
C CYS A 10 -40.68 -51.14 -28.58
N THR A 11 -40.73 -52.46 -28.54
CA THR A 11 -39.72 -53.49 -28.33
C THR A 11 -38.94 -53.88 -29.58
N GLN A 12 -37.67 -54.30 -29.42
CA GLN A 12 -37.20 -55.58 -29.99
C GLN A 12 -35.91 -56.14 -29.33
N ARG A 13 -36.09 -57.32 -28.70
CA ARG A 13 -35.25 -58.54 -28.49
C ARG A 13 -33.82 -58.57 -29.08
N SER A 14 -32.81 -59.31 -28.59
CA SER A 14 -32.54 -60.17 -27.41
C SER A 14 -31.05 -60.62 -27.45
N CYS A 15 -30.47 -60.81 -26.26
CA CYS A 15 -29.14 -61.25 -25.75
C CYS A 15 -28.44 -62.49 -26.42
N PRO A 16 -27.23 -62.98 -25.98
CA PRO A 16 -26.44 -62.67 -24.75
C PRO A 16 -24.89 -62.65 -24.84
N GLY A 17 -24.22 -62.09 -23.82
CA GLY A 17 -22.93 -62.62 -23.36
C GLY A 17 -21.91 -61.61 -22.78
N ARG A 18 -21.90 -61.53 -21.44
CA ARG A 18 -20.74 -61.35 -20.52
C ARG A 18 -20.91 -60.18 -19.54
N TRP A 19 -20.95 -60.51 -18.25
CA TRP A 19 -21.03 -59.59 -17.11
C TRP A 19 -19.70 -58.84 -16.87
N PRO A 20 -19.72 -57.72 -16.13
CA PRO A 20 -18.88 -56.56 -16.35
C PRO A 20 -17.58 -56.58 -15.53
N GLU A 21 -16.50 -56.06 -16.12
CA GLU A 21 -15.32 -55.68 -15.36
C GLU A 21 -15.50 -54.29 -14.72
N SER A 22 -14.95 -54.18 -13.51
CA SER A 22 -15.07 -53.09 -12.54
C SER A 22 -14.72 -51.68 -13.04
N PRO A 23 -15.35 -50.61 -12.49
CA PRO A 23 -15.06 -49.22 -12.84
C PRO A 23 -13.91 -48.65 -12.00
N LEU A 24 -12.70 -49.20 -12.13
CA LEU A 24 -11.51 -48.71 -11.40
C LEU A 24 -10.23 -48.55 -12.23
N SER A 25 -10.31 -48.65 -13.56
CA SER A 25 -9.14 -48.59 -14.45
C SER A 25 -9.11 -47.39 -15.41
N VAL A 26 -9.98 -46.38 -15.23
CA VAL A 26 -10.03 -45.17 -16.10
C VAL A 26 -9.43 -43.91 -15.44
N LEU A 27 -8.74 -44.03 -14.30
CA LEU A 27 -8.28 -42.87 -13.53
C LEU A 27 -6.77 -42.73 -13.38
N LEU A 28 -5.97 -43.33 -14.27
CA LEU A 28 -4.52 -43.07 -14.36
C LEU A 28 -4.06 -43.14 -15.82
N GLN A 29 -4.26 -42.05 -16.55
CA GLN A 29 -3.53 -41.80 -17.80
C GLN A 29 -3.12 -40.33 -17.80
N GLU A 30 -1.93 -40.06 -17.24
CA GLU A 30 -1.29 -38.77 -17.39
C GLU A 30 -0.94 -38.53 -18.87
N PRO A 31 -1.17 -37.32 -19.41
CA PRO A 31 -0.70 -36.98 -20.74
C PRO A 31 0.83 -36.91 -20.76
N PRO A 32 1.50 -37.26 -21.88
CA PRO A 32 2.95 -37.17 -21.97
C PRO A 32 3.38 -35.70 -21.83
N VAL A 33 4.13 -35.42 -20.75
CA VAL A 33 4.78 -34.14 -20.51
C VAL A 33 5.84 -33.92 -21.59
N SER A 34 5.47 -33.15 -22.61
CA SER A 34 6.42 -32.58 -23.56
C SER A 34 7.28 -31.55 -22.83
N ARG A 35 8.50 -31.96 -22.46
CA ARG A 35 9.59 -31.07 -22.07
C ARG A 35 10.05 -30.30 -23.31
N ASP A 36 9.44 -29.15 -23.56
CA ASP A 36 10.03 -27.93 -24.15
C ASP A 36 8.93 -27.00 -24.69
N GLN A 37 8.03 -26.56 -23.80
CA GLN A 37 7.30 -25.31 -24.06
C GLN A 37 8.20 -24.13 -23.65
N LYS A 38 9.04 -23.73 -24.60
CA LYS A 38 9.74 -22.44 -24.58
C LYS A 38 8.66 -21.36 -24.40
N MET A 39 8.67 -20.66 -23.25
CA MET A 39 7.81 -19.51 -22.99
C MET A 39 7.78 -18.61 -24.24
N PRO A 40 6.60 -18.17 -24.72
CA PRO A 40 6.55 -17.29 -25.88
C PRO A 40 7.43 -16.07 -25.58
N GLN A 41 8.45 -15.86 -26.42
CA GLN A 41 9.28 -14.68 -26.32
C GLN A 41 8.34 -13.48 -26.43
N SER A 42 8.26 -12.70 -25.36
CA SER A 42 7.53 -11.44 -25.34
C SER A 42 7.86 -10.65 -26.60
N SER A 43 6.86 -10.44 -27.47
CA SER A 43 6.96 -9.67 -28.72
C SER A 43 6.96 -8.16 -28.45
N LEU A 44 7.34 -7.75 -27.23
CA LEU A 44 7.46 -6.36 -26.83
C LEU A 44 8.76 -5.76 -27.36
N HIS A 45 8.76 -4.45 -27.53
CA HIS A 45 9.91 -3.69 -28.02
C HIS A 45 11.19 -4.04 -27.23
N PRO A 46 12.35 -4.20 -27.88
CA PRO A 46 13.58 -4.68 -27.22
C PRO A 46 14.05 -3.84 -26.01
N ALA A 47 13.67 -2.56 -25.95
CA ALA A 47 13.99 -1.69 -24.83
C ALA A 47 13.14 -1.95 -23.56
N ILE A 48 12.07 -2.75 -23.65
CA ILE A 48 11.22 -3.06 -22.50
C ILE A 48 11.93 -4.15 -21.68
N PRO A 49 12.23 -3.89 -20.38
CA PRO A 49 12.94 -4.84 -19.55
C PRO A 49 12.12 -6.12 -19.39
N ARG A 50 12.81 -7.27 -19.46
CA ARG A 50 12.21 -8.57 -19.15
C ARG A 50 12.11 -8.75 -17.64
N PRO A 51 11.15 -9.57 -17.16
CA PRO A 51 11.08 -9.95 -15.75
C PRO A 51 12.41 -10.54 -15.27
N ARG A 52 12.84 -10.15 -14.06
CA ARG A 52 14.07 -10.66 -13.46
C ARG A 52 13.95 -12.16 -13.17
N GLY A 53 14.96 -12.93 -13.59
CA GLY A 53 15.07 -14.36 -13.34
C GLY A 53 16.00 -14.72 -12.16
N HIS A 54 16.26 -16.00 -11.98
CA HIS A 54 17.10 -16.56 -10.90
C HIS A 54 18.62 -16.48 -11.19
N GLY A 55 19.07 -15.44 -11.91
CA GLY A 55 20.47 -15.32 -12.34
C GLY A 55 21.44 -15.16 -11.16
N ALA A 56 21.10 -14.31 -10.20
CA ALA A 56 21.92 -14.06 -9.02
C ALA A 56 22.11 -15.31 -8.14
N GLU A 57 21.05 -16.10 -7.94
CA GLU A 57 21.10 -17.33 -7.15
C GLU A 57 22.03 -18.37 -7.78
N LYS A 58 21.97 -18.54 -9.10
CA LYS A 58 22.88 -19.44 -9.84
C LYS A 58 24.33 -18.99 -9.72
N ALA A 59 24.59 -17.69 -9.88
CA ALA A 59 25.94 -17.14 -9.74
C ALA A 59 26.49 -17.32 -8.32
N ALA A 60 25.66 -17.11 -7.29
CA ALA A 60 26.03 -17.34 -5.90
C ALA A 60 26.39 -18.81 -5.61
N LEU A 61 25.66 -19.77 -6.18
CA LEU A 61 25.98 -21.20 -6.07
C LEU A 61 27.32 -21.55 -6.72
N VAL A 62 27.61 -20.98 -7.90
CA VAL A 62 28.90 -21.17 -8.58
C VAL A 62 30.03 -20.60 -7.72
N LEU A 63 29.87 -19.37 -7.20
CA LEU A 63 30.85 -18.73 -6.33
C LEU A 63 31.11 -19.56 -5.07
N LEU A 64 30.05 -20.08 -4.44
CA LEU A 64 30.17 -20.97 -3.29
C LEU A 64 31.02 -22.21 -3.61
N GLY A 65 30.77 -22.85 -4.76
CA GLY A 65 31.54 -23.99 -5.23
C GLY A 65 33.03 -23.66 -5.42
N VAL A 66 33.33 -22.51 -6.04
CA VAL A 66 34.72 -22.04 -6.25
C VAL A 66 35.43 -21.81 -4.90
N CYS A 67 34.76 -21.14 -3.95
CA CYS A 67 35.32 -20.92 -2.62
C CYS A 67 35.62 -22.24 -1.88
N LEU A 68 34.70 -23.22 -1.95
CA LEU A 68 34.91 -24.53 -1.33
C LEU A 68 36.09 -25.29 -1.95
N VAL A 69 36.24 -25.26 -3.28
CA VAL A 69 37.38 -25.87 -3.97
C VAL A 69 38.70 -25.17 -3.59
N SER A 70 38.71 -23.84 -3.47
CA SER A 70 39.91 -23.12 -3.02
C SER A 70 40.31 -23.46 -1.59
N LEU A 71 39.34 -23.56 -0.67
CA LEU A 71 39.58 -23.94 0.71
C LEU A 71 40.11 -25.37 0.81
N TRP A 72 39.60 -26.28 -0.03
CA TRP A 72 40.12 -27.65 -0.14
C TRP A 72 41.58 -27.66 -0.62
N GLY A 73 41.92 -26.81 -1.60
CA GLY A 73 43.28 -26.71 -2.15
C GLY A 73 44.31 -26.10 -1.19
N LEU A 74 43.89 -25.27 -0.23
CA LEU A 74 44.74 -24.64 0.78
C LEU A 74 45.20 -25.60 1.89
N GLY A 75 44.53 -26.75 2.06
CA GLY A 75 44.95 -27.79 3.01
C GLY A 75 44.78 -27.44 4.50
N GLU A 76 44.02 -26.39 4.82
CA GLU A 76 43.72 -25.99 6.20
C GLU A 76 42.88 -27.06 6.92
N PRO A 77 43.08 -27.28 8.23
CA PRO A 77 42.32 -28.26 8.97
C PRO A 77 40.82 -27.88 9.01
N PRO A 78 39.91 -28.83 8.76
CA PRO A 78 38.48 -28.57 8.65
C PRO A 78 37.88 -28.05 9.96
N GLU A 79 38.45 -28.42 11.11
CA GLU A 79 37.97 -28.01 12.43
C GLU A 79 38.10 -26.51 12.69
N HIS A 80 39.23 -25.90 12.30
CA HIS A 80 39.44 -24.45 12.45
C HIS A 80 38.55 -23.66 11.50
N THR A 81 38.45 -24.11 10.25
CA THR A 81 37.58 -23.49 9.23
C THR A 81 36.11 -23.52 9.65
N LEU A 82 35.64 -24.69 10.13
CA LEU A 82 34.27 -24.86 10.61
C LEU A 82 33.98 -23.96 11.81
N ARG A 83 34.92 -23.84 12.75
CA ARG A 83 34.77 -22.99 13.93
C ARG A 83 34.66 -21.51 13.56
N CYS A 84 35.56 -21.01 12.71
CA CYS A 84 35.51 -19.63 12.24
C CYS A 84 34.20 -19.34 11.51
N LEU A 85 33.74 -20.28 10.68
CA LEU A 85 32.46 -20.17 9.99
C LEU A 85 31.28 -20.11 10.97
N VAL A 86 31.23 -21.00 11.98
CA VAL A 86 30.19 -21.01 13.00
C VAL A 86 30.15 -19.69 13.77
N LEU A 87 31.30 -19.18 14.23
CA LEU A 87 31.39 -17.91 14.94
C LEU A 87 30.94 -16.73 14.07
N HIS A 88 31.36 -16.71 12.81
CA HIS A 88 30.95 -15.68 11.86
C HIS A 88 29.43 -15.71 11.62
N LEU A 89 28.87 -16.89 11.35
CA LEU A 89 27.42 -17.06 11.17
C LEU A 89 26.65 -16.68 12.44
N ALA A 90 27.13 -17.05 13.63
CA ALA A 90 26.55 -16.66 14.90
C ALA A 90 26.52 -15.14 15.06
N SER A 91 27.64 -14.47 14.77
CA SER A 91 27.75 -13.01 14.85
C SER A 91 26.81 -12.31 13.87
N LEU A 92 26.65 -12.85 12.64
CA LEU A 92 25.74 -12.33 11.64
C LEU A 92 24.27 -12.45 12.09
N GLN A 93 23.88 -13.62 12.60
CA GLN A 93 22.52 -13.85 13.09
C GLN A 93 22.19 -12.98 14.31
N LEU A 94 23.13 -12.86 15.25
CA LEU A 94 22.96 -11.99 16.41
C LEU A 94 22.88 -10.51 15.97
N GLY A 95 23.68 -10.10 14.98
CA GLY A 95 23.59 -8.79 14.37
C GLY A 95 22.23 -8.49 13.74
N LEU A 96 21.65 -9.45 13.00
CA LEU A 96 20.30 -9.34 12.44
C LEU A 96 19.23 -9.22 13.53
N LEU A 97 19.37 -9.94 14.65
CA LEU A 97 18.48 -9.81 15.80
C LEU A 97 18.59 -8.44 16.48
N LEU A 98 19.81 -7.91 16.66
CA LEU A 98 20.01 -6.56 17.19
C LEU A 98 19.37 -5.50 16.28
N LYS A 99 19.58 -5.60 14.96
CA LYS A 99 18.91 -4.72 13.99
C LYS A 99 17.39 -4.82 14.11
N GLY A 100 16.85 -6.04 14.15
CA GLY A 100 15.42 -6.28 14.32
C GLY A 100 14.87 -5.68 15.61
N ALA A 101 15.63 -5.73 16.70
CA ALA A 101 15.26 -5.08 17.96
C ALA A 101 15.27 -3.54 17.87
N CYS A 102 16.26 -2.96 17.18
CA CYS A 102 16.29 -1.51 16.90
C CYS A 102 15.09 -1.07 16.04
N CYS A 103 14.77 -1.80 14.97
CA CYS A 103 13.59 -1.53 14.15
C CYS A 103 12.29 -1.70 14.94
N LEU A 104 12.22 -2.73 15.80
CA LEU A 104 11.06 -2.94 16.66
C LEU A 104 10.85 -1.75 17.60
N ALA A 105 11.91 -1.13 18.12
CA ALA A 105 11.79 0.04 18.98
C ALA A 105 11.02 1.20 18.32
N GLU A 106 11.24 1.45 17.03
CA GLU A 106 10.48 2.43 16.24
C GLU A 106 9.05 1.95 15.95
N GLU A 107 8.89 0.69 15.54
CA GLU A 107 7.57 0.11 15.22
C GLU A 107 6.64 0.00 16.45
N LEU A 108 7.18 -0.02 17.67
CA LEU A 108 6.40 0.03 18.90
C LEU A 108 5.58 1.33 19.00
N CYS A 109 6.06 2.44 18.45
CA CYS A 109 5.30 3.70 18.39
C CYS A 109 4.09 3.63 17.44
N HIS A 110 4.07 2.66 16.53
CA HIS A 110 3.04 2.50 15.50
C HIS A 110 2.16 1.26 15.72
N ILE A 111 2.18 0.66 16.91
CA ILE A 111 1.38 -0.53 17.24
C ILE A 111 -0.11 -0.32 16.99
N HIS A 112 -0.65 0.83 17.40
CA HIS A 112 -2.09 1.08 17.28
C HIS A 112 -2.51 1.31 15.82
N SER A 113 -1.77 2.14 15.08
CA SER A 113 -2.11 2.54 13.72
C SER A 113 -1.79 1.48 12.65
N ARG A 114 -0.68 0.74 12.82
CA ARG A 114 -0.17 -0.22 11.82
C ARG A 114 -0.49 -1.67 12.14
N TYR A 115 -0.44 -2.06 13.42
CA TYR A 115 -0.57 -3.47 13.84
C TYR A 115 -1.84 -3.80 14.62
N GLN A 116 -2.84 -2.90 14.64
CA GLN A 116 -4.14 -3.11 15.30
C GLN A 116 -3.97 -3.52 16.78
N SER A 117 -3.07 -2.85 17.50
CA SER A 117 -2.76 -3.14 18.92
C SER A 117 -2.11 -4.52 19.18
N SER A 118 -1.64 -5.21 18.15
CA SER A 118 -1.02 -6.54 18.30
C SER A 118 0.51 -6.49 18.32
N TYR A 119 1.09 -6.66 19.52
CA TYR A 119 2.55 -6.73 19.72
C TYR A 119 3.20 -7.89 18.96
N TRP A 120 2.54 -9.05 18.89
CA TRP A 120 3.07 -10.22 18.19
C TRP A 120 3.18 -9.99 16.68
N LYS A 121 2.21 -9.28 16.08
CA LYS A 121 2.27 -8.92 14.65
C LYS A 121 3.44 -7.95 14.38
N ALA A 122 3.67 -6.96 15.25
CA ALA A 122 4.80 -6.04 15.13
C ALA A 122 6.14 -6.79 15.24
N MET A 123 6.31 -7.63 16.25
CA MET A 123 7.50 -8.48 16.45
C MET A 123 7.78 -9.36 15.23
N ARG A 124 6.74 -10.04 14.71
CA ARG A 124 6.85 -10.90 13.52
C ARG A 124 7.19 -10.12 12.26
N SER A 125 6.72 -8.89 12.14
CA SER A 125 7.02 -8.03 10.98
C SER A 125 8.47 -7.54 11.00
N CYS A 126 9.03 -7.25 12.18
CA CYS A 126 10.41 -6.79 12.33
C CYS A 126 11.45 -7.92 12.26
N LEU A 127 11.17 -9.07 12.89
CA LEU A 127 12.12 -10.19 12.99
C LEU A 127 11.83 -11.31 11.97
N GLY A 128 10.79 -11.18 11.15
CA GLY A 128 10.34 -12.19 10.20
C GLY A 128 9.89 -13.49 10.91
N CYS A 129 10.64 -14.57 10.73
CA CYS A 129 10.39 -15.84 11.41
C CYS A 129 11.30 -15.96 12.65
N PRO A 130 10.84 -15.59 13.86
CA PRO A 130 11.66 -15.66 15.07
C PRO A 130 12.12 -17.10 15.38
N ILE A 131 11.32 -18.10 15.01
CA ILE A 131 11.65 -19.52 15.18
C ILE A 131 12.92 -19.91 14.41
N ARG A 132 13.09 -19.41 13.17
CA ARG A 132 14.27 -19.70 12.36
C ARG A 132 15.53 -19.09 12.98
N HIS A 133 15.44 -17.84 13.43
CA HIS A 133 16.54 -17.17 14.11
C HIS A 133 16.89 -17.86 15.43
N GLY A 134 15.89 -18.26 16.22
CA GLY A 134 16.07 -19.01 17.46
C GLY A 134 16.74 -20.37 17.24
N ALA A 135 16.31 -21.12 16.22
CA ALA A 135 16.92 -22.40 15.85
C ALA A 135 18.38 -22.24 15.41
N LEU A 136 18.68 -21.23 14.59
CA LEU A 136 20.06 -20.91 14.16
C LEU A 136 20.94 -20.48 15.34
N MET A 137 20.40 -19.71 16.29
CA MET A 137 21.10 -19.32 17.52
C MET A 137 21.41 -20.54 18.39
N LEU A 138 20.43 -21.43 18.62
CA LEU A 138 20.64 -22.67 19.38
C LEU A 138 21.70 -23.55 18.73
N LEU A 139 21.65 -23.70 17.40
CA LEU A 139 22.65 -24.45 16.64
C LEU A 139 24.05 -23.84 16.80
N SER A 140 24.16 -22.51 16.71
CA SER A 140 25.43 -21.82 16.89
C SER A 140 25.98 -21.94 18.31
N CYS A 141 25.12 -21.93 19.33
CA CYS A 141 25.48 -22.12 20.73
C CYS A 141 25.97 -23.55 20.98
N TYR A 142 25.28 -24.55 20.41
CA TYR A 142 25.70 -25.95 20.46
C TYR A 142 27.12 -26.14 19.89
N PHE A 143 27.37 -25.66 18.67
CA PHE A 143 28.70 -25.77 18.05
C PHE A 143 29.77 -24.97 18.81
N TYR A 144 29.41 -23.81 19.39
CA TYR A 144 30.34 -23.03 20.21
C TYR A 144 30.75 -23.79 21.50
N SER A 145 29.81 -24.46 22.17
CA SER A 145 30.08 -25.25 23.37
C SER A 145 30.81 -26.57 23.08
N SER A 146 30.58 -27.18 21.92
CA SER A 146 31.21 -28.45 21.53
C SER A 146 32.63 -28.31 20.99
N LEU A 147 33.05 -27.11 20.54
CA LEU A 147 34.39 -26.86 19.99
C LEU A 147 35.33 -26.27 21.07
N PRO A 148 36.54 -26.83 21.27
CA PRO A 148 37.44 -26.38 22.33
C PRO A 148 37.86 -24.91 22.15
N ASN A 149 37.86 -24.13 23.23
CA ASN A 149 38.13 -22.68 23.16
C ASN A 149 39.64 -22.37 23.03
N VAL A 150 40.10 -21.95 21.85
CA VAL A 150 41.53 -21.70 21.56
C VAL A 150 41.89 -20.21 21.65
N ALA A 151 40.92 -19.29 21.49
CA ALA A 151 41.21 -17.87 21.26
C ALA A 151 41.30 -17.01 22.54
N GLY A 152 40.85 -17.50 23.70
CA GLY A 152 40.98 -16.77 24.98
C GLY A 152 40.25 -15.43 25.10
N LEU A 153 39.59 -14.93 24.04
CA LEU A 153 38.83 -13.67 24.08
C LEU A 153 37.53 -13.84 24.89
N PRO A 154 37.22 -12.92 25.82
CA PRO A 154 35.99 -12.99 26.60
C PRO A 154 34.77 -12.71 25.72
N LEU A 155 33.72 -13.52 25.88
CA LEU A 155 32.46 -13.40 25.16
C LEU A 155 31.85 -11.99 25.26
N SER A 156 32.00 -11.34 26.42
CA SER A 156 31.52 -9.98 26.67
C SER A 156 32.15 -8.94 25.71
N TRP A 157 33.43 -9.08 25.39
CA TRP A 157 34.11 -8.19 24.45
C TRP A 157 33.61 -8.37 23.02
N MET A 158 33.39 -9.62 22.60
CA MET A 158 32.83 -9.93 21.28
C MET A 158 31.40 -9.36 21.13
N LEU A 159 30.59 -9.46 22.18
CA LEU A 159 29.23 -8.87 22.20
C LEU A 159 29.27 -7.33 22.15
N ALA A 160 30.19 -6.70 22.88
CA ALA A 160 30.36 -5.24 22.87
C ALA A 160 30.79 -4.73 21.48
N LEU A 161 31.77 -5.39 20.85
CA LEU A 161 32.19 -5.07 19.49
C LEU A 161 31.07 -5.30 18.46
N LEU A 162 30.31 -6.39 18.61
CA LEU A 162 29.16 -6.65 17.75
C LEU A 162 28.11 -5.53 17.89
N GLY A 163 27.76 -5.15 19.11
CA GLY A 163 26.84 -4.04 19.37
C GLY A 163 27.31 -2.73 18.76
N LEU A 164 28.59 -2.38 18.95
CA LEU A 164 29.19 -1.20 18.34
C LEU A 164 29.14 -1.25 16.81
N SER A 165 29.45 -2.41 16.21
CA SER A 165 29.40 -2.59 14.76
C SER A 165 27.99 -2.43 14.19
N GLN A 166 26.96 -2.93 14.89
CA GLN A 166 25.57 -2.77 14.46
C GLN A 166 25.08 -1.34 14.62
N ALA A 167 25.44 -0.67 15.72
CA ALA A 167 25.15 0.74 15.90
C ALA A 167 25.76 1.56 14.75
N LEU A 168 27.05 1.37 14.44
CA LEU A 168 27.70 2.04 13.32
C LEU A 168 27.01 1.73 11.98
N ASN A 169 26.67 0.47 11.70
CA ASN A 169 25.94 0.10 10.48
C ASN A 169 24.59 0.82 10.33
N ILE A 170 23.86 1.00 11.43
CA ILE A 170 22.58 1.71 11.44
C ILE A 170 22.79 3.21 11.26
N LEU A 171 23.66 3.84 12.06
CA LEU A 171 23.90 5.29 12.01
C LEU A 171 24.49 5.74 10.67
N LEU A 172 25.36 4.93 10.07
CA LEU A 172 25.99 5.23 8.78
C LEU A 172 25.14 4.79 7.58
N GLY A 173 23.99 4.12 7.80
CA GLY A 173 23.13 3.66 6.71
C GLY A 173 23.74 2.60 5.79
N LEU A 174 24.74 1.84 6.27
CA LEU A 174 25.52 0.88 5.46
C LEU A 174 24.71 -0.33 4.98
N GLN A 175 23.52 -0.54 5.54
CA GLN A 175 22.61 -1.63 5.19
C GLN A 175 21.35 -1.15 4.46
N SER A 176 21.43 0.00 3.80
CA SER A 176 20.39 0.47 2.88
C SER A 176 20.30 -0.46 1.66
N LEU A 177 19.09 -0.67 1.15
CA LEU A 177 18.89 -1.47 -0.04
C LEU A 177 19.41 -0.72 -1.27
N THR A 178 20.05 -1.45 -2.18
CA THR A 178 20.48 -0.89 -3.46
C THR A 178 19.26 -0.56 -4.33
N PRO A 179 19.36 0.41 -5.28
CA PRO A 179 18.25 0.73 -6.18
C PRO A 179 17.72 -0.48 -6.97
N ALA A 180 18.60 -1.43 -7.31
CA ALA A 180 18.22 -2.66 -7.99
C ALA A 180 17.37 -3.59 -7.09
N GLU A 181 17.68 -3.68 -5.80
CA GLU A 181 16.90 -4.45 -4.83
C GLU A 181 15.54 -3.79 -4.57
N VAL A 182 15.51 -2.47 -4.39
CA VAL A 182 14.26 -1.71 -4.24
C VAL A 182 13.36 -1.90 -5.46
N SER A 183 13.91 -1.74 -6.67
CA SER A 183 13.17 -2.00 -7.92
C SER A 183 12.66 -3.44 -8.00
N THR A 184 13.45 -4.42 -7.55
CA THR A 184 13.03 -5.83 -7.52
C THR A 184 11.85 -6.05 -6.57
N ILE A 185 11.87 -5.39 -5.41
CA ILE A 185 10.78 -5.46 -4.43
C ILE A 185 9.52 -4.81 -5.01
N CYS A 186 9.63 -3.60 -5.57
CA CYS A 186 8.53 -2.88 -6.18
C CYS A 186 7.88 -3.68 -7.33
N GLU A 187 8.67 -4.27 -8.22
CA GLU A 187 8.18 -5.10 -9.33
C GLU A 187 7.53 -6.40 -8.85
N ARG A 188 8.11 -7.09 -7.86
CA ARG A 188 7.57 -8.36 -7.36
C ARG A 188 6.28 -8.19 -6.57
N LYS A 189 6.11 -7.05 -5.90
CA LYS A 189 5.00 -6.80 -4.98
C LYS A 189 3.98 -5.80 -5.50
N ASN A 190 4.15 -5.28 -6.72
CA ASN A 190 3.27 -4.29 -7.32
C ASN A 190 3.05 -3.04 -6.43
N PHE A 191 4.08 -2.61 -5.69
CA PHE A 191 3.94 -1.56 -4.66
C PHE A 191 3.76 -0.12 -5.19
N ASN A 192 3.74 0.08 -6.51
CA ASN A 192 3.67 1.40 -7.11
C ASN A 192 2.23 1.84 -7.46
N VAL A 193 1.22 1.00 -7.17
CA VAL A 193 -0.17 1.25 -7.58
C VAL A 193 -0.74 2.48 -6.86
N ALA A 194 -0.61 2.57 -5.53
CA ALA A 194 -1.15 3.68 -4.76
C ALA A 194 -0.63 5.06 -5.22
N HIS A 195 0.69 5.17 -5.48
CA HIS A 195 1.30 6.40 -5.97
C HIS A 195 0.76 6.79 -7.35
N GLY A 196 0.69 5.83 -8.29
CA GLY A 196 0.14 6.07 -9.61
C GLY A 196 -1.32 6.51 -9.56
N LEU A 197 -2.13 5.88 -8.70
CA LEU A 197 -3.54 6.25 -8.48
C LEU A 197 -3.69 7.64 -7.86
N ALA A 198 -2.87 8.00 -6.87
CA ALA A 198 -2.89 9.32 -6.25
C ALA A 198 -2.59 10.44 -7.25
N TRP A 199 -1.50 10.31 -8.01
CA TRP A 199 -1.14 11.28 -9.06
C TRP A 199 -2.17 11.33 -10.18
N SER A 200 -2.70 10.16 -10.59
CA SER A 200 -3.75 10.09 -11.61
C SER A 200 -5.02 10.79 -11.14
N TYR A 201 -5.43 10.62 -9.88
CA TYR A 201 -6.62 11.27 -9.33
C TYR A 201 -6.40 12.78 -9.17
N TYR A 202 -5.23 13.19 -8.68
CA TYR A 202 -4.89 14.60 -8.53
C TYR A 202 -4.83 15.32 -9.89
N ILE A 203 -3.97 14.89 -10.81
CA ILE A 203 -3.77 15.53 -12.12
C ILE A 203 -4.96 15.30 -13.06
N GLY A 204 -5.53 14.10 -13.02
CA GLY A 204 -6.60 13.69 -13.91
C GLY A 204 -7.95 14.29 -13.55
N TYR A 205 -8.16 14.69 -12.29
CA TYR A 205 -9.46 15.11 -11.80
C TYR A 205 -9.40 16.31 -10.82
N LEU A 206 -8.76 16.19 -9.65
CA LEU A 206 -8.81 17.24 -8.62
C LEU A 206 -8.29 18.60 -9.12
N ARG A 207 -7.14 18.60 -9.80
CA ARG A 207 -6.53 19.79 -10.39
C ARG A 207 -7.41 20.47 -11.44
N LEU A 208 -8.41 19.78 -11.97
CA LEU A 208 -9.37 20.35 -12.91
C LEU A 208 -10.62 20.89 -12.23
N ILE A 209 -11.16 20.11 -11.28
CA ILE A 209 -12.49 20.36 -10.72
C ILE A 209 -12.47 21.33 -9.54
N LEU A 210 -11.33 21.42 -8.84
CA LEU A 210 -11.17 22.33 -7.70
C LEU A 210 -11.05 23.80 -8.13
N PRO A 211 -10.30 24.16 -9.20
CA PRO A 211 -10.39 25.50 -9.77
C PRO A 211 -11.84 25.83 -10.16
N GLY A 212 -12.38 26.93 -9.62
CA GLY A 212 -13.74 27.36 -9.92
C GLY A 212 -14.85 26.66 -9.13
N LEU A 213 -14.52 25.76 -8.19
CA LEU A 213 -15.52 25.13 -7.30
C LEU A 213 -16.38 26.18 -6.57
N HIS A 214 -15.75 27.20 -5.97
CA HIS A 214 -16.47 28.29 -5.28
C HIS A 214 -17.43 29.03 -6.19
N ALA A 215 -17.05 29.28 -7.45
CA ALA A 215 -17.94 29.94 -8.42
C ALA A 215 -19.16 29.07 -8.76
N ARG A 216 -18.97 27.75 -8.89
CA ARG A 216 -20.05 26.79 -9.13
C ARG A 216 -20.98 26.68 -7.92
N ILE A 217 -20.44 26.67 -6.70
CA ILE A 217 -21.22 26.69 -5.45
C ILE A 217 -22.01 28.01 -5.33
N HIS A 218 -21.40 29.14 -5.66
CA HIS A 218 -22.08 30.43 -5.65
C HIS A 218 -23.25 30.47 -6.66
N ALA A 219 -23.03 30.02 -7.90
CA ALA A 219 -24.08 29.92 -8.90
C ALA A 219 -25.21 28.96 -8.47
N TYR A 220 -24.86 27.84 -7.82
CA TYR A 220 -25.84 26.93 -7.23
C TYR A 220 -26.68 27.63 -6.14
N ASN A 221 -26.04 28.34 -5.22
CA ASN A 221 -26.71 29.03 -4.11
C ASN A 221 -27.70 30.10 -4.58
N GLN A 222 -27.40 30.79 -5.69
CA GLN A 222 -28.33 31.75 -6.31
C GLN A 222 -29.63 31.10 -6.79
N LEU A 223 -29.57 29.84 -7.25
CA LEU A 223 -30.72 29.10 -7.76
C LEU A 223 -31.46 28.33 -6.65
N HIS A 224 -30.76 27.98 -5.58
CA HIS A 224 -31.21 27.05 -4.55
C HIS A 224 -31.22 27.68 -3.15
N ASN A 225 -31.63 28.95 -3.04
CA ASN A 225 -31.88 29.65 -1.76
C ASN A 225 -30.74 29.53 -0.72
N ASN A 226 -29.49 29.61 -1.16
CA ASN A 226 -28.31 29.51 -0.28
C ASN A 226 -28.24 28.22 0.57
N ILE A 227 -28.66 27.07 0.02
CA ILE A 227 -28.55 25.75 0.69
C ILE A 227 -27.10 25.46 1.14
N LEU A 228 -26.09 25.81 0.35
CA LEU A 228 -24.66 25.67 0.70
C LEU A 228 -24.10 26.99 1.27
N SER A 229 -24.82 27.62 2.20
CA SER A 229 -24.43 28.91 2.79
C SER A 229 -23.29 28.80 3.80
N GLY A 230 -23.30 27.73 4.60
CA GLY A 230 -22.30 27.45 5.63
C GLY A 230 -20.89 27.40 5.06
N MET A 231 -19.91 27.90 5.82
CA MET A 231 -18.53 28.00 5.32
C MET A 231 -17.88 26.63 5.15
N GLY A 232 -18.20 25.68 6.04
CA GLY A 232 -17.86 24.26 5.85
C GLY A 232 -18.48 23.66 4.58
N SER A 233 -19.69 24.08 4.19
CA SER A 233 -20.39 23.56 3.00
C SER A 233 -19.82 24.03 1.65
N ARG A 234 -18.79 24.90 1.65
CA ARG A 234 -18.16 25.44 0.42
C ARG A 234 -16.97 24.62 -0.08
N ARG A 235 -16.78 23.42 0.46
CA ARG A 235 -15.70 22.50 0.12
C ARG A 235 -16.22 21.25 -0.56
N LEU A 236 -15.37 20.61 -1.34
CA LEU A 236 -15.58 19.26 -1.82
C LEU A 236 -15.17 18.26 -0.74
N TYR A 237 -16.11 17.47 -0.25
CA TYR A 237 -15.84 16.38 0.67
C TYR A 237 -15.66 15.08 -0.11
N VAL A 238 -14.49 14.45 0.05
CA VAL A 238 -14.15 13.21 -0.64
C VAL A 238 -14.03 12.09 0.39
N LEU A 239 -14.83 11.05 0.22
CA LEU A 239 -14.91 9.89 1.09
C LEU A 239 -13.87 8.82 0.73
N PHE A 240 -13.13 8.34 1.73
CA PHE A 240 -12.12 7.29 1.60
C PHE A 240 -12.44 6.10 2.54
N PRO A 241 -13.34 5.20 2.13
CA PRO A 241 -13.55 3.92 2.81
C PRO A 241 -12.30 3.04 2.69
N LEU A 242 -11.61 2.77 3.80
CA LEU A 242 -10.37 1.97 3.81
C LEU A 242 -10.58 0.49 3.44
N ASP A 243 -11.81 -0.01 3.56
CA ASP A 243 -12.22 -1.31 3.06
C ASP A 243 -12.36 -1.34 1.52
N CYS A 244 -12.33 -0.16 0.87
CA CYS A 244 -12.50 0.08 -0.56
C CYS A 244 -13.90 -0.27 -1.11
N GLY A 245 -14.89 -0.46 -0.24
CA GLY A 245 -16.29 -0.56 -0.63
C GLY A 245 -16.81 0.80 -1.09
N VAL A 246 -17.01 0.97 -2.39
CA VAL A 246 -17.52 2.21 -2.98
C VAL A 246 -18.88 1.91 -3.63
N PRO A 247 -20.00 2.11 -2.93
CA PRO A 247 -21.33 1.97 -3.52
C PRO A 247 -21.59 3.09 -4.53
N ASP A 248 -22.39 2.79 -5.55
CA ASP A 248 -22.71 3.75 -6.62
C ASP A 248 -23.68 4.86 -6.15
N ASP A 249 -24.49 4.57 -5.11
CA ASP A 249 -25.43 5.52 -4.51
C ASP A 249 -25.15 5.69 -3.02
N LEU A 250 -24.84 6.93 -2.63
CA LEU A 250 -24.61 7.32 -1.24
C LEU A 250 -25.85 7.14 -0.36
N SER A 251 -27.05 7.24 -0.93
CA SER A 251 -28.30 6.99 -0.18
C SER A 251 -28.50 5.51 0.17
N MET A 252 -27.83 4.58 -0.55
CA MET A 252 -27.78 3.17 -0.16
C MET A 252 -26.76 2.92 0.95
N ALA A 253 -25.71 3.74 1.05
CA ALA A 253 -24.68 3.62 2.08
C ALA A 253 -25.20 4.08 3.45
N ASP A 254 -25.91 5.21 3.48
CA ASP A 254 -26.59 5.71 4.68
C ASP A 254 -27.88 6.45 4.26
N PRO A 255 -29.07 6.02 4.69
CA PRO A 255 -30.34 6.64 4.31
C PRO A 255 -30.49 8.09 4.81
N ASN A 256 -29.66 8.52 5.75
CA ASN A 256 -29.59 9.91 6.21
C ASN A 256 -28.84 10.82 5.23
N ILE A 257 -28.20 10.27 4.18
CA ILE A 257 -27.56 11.02 3.10
C ILE A 257 -28.49 11.01 1.90
N ARG A 258 -29.06 12.17 1.57
CA ARG A 258 -30.07 12.28 0.50
C ARG A 258 -29.56 13.16 -0.62
N PHE A 259 -29.59 12.62 -1.85
CA PHE A 259 -29.27 13.41 -3.03
C PHE A 259 -30.24 14.59 -3.16
N LEU A 260 -29.70 15.78 -3.39
CA LEU A 260 -30.47 16.99 -3.67
C LEU A 260 -30.41 17.31 -5.17
N HIS A 261 -29.25 17.75 -5.64
CA HIS A 261 -29.07 18.33 -6.97
C HIS A 261 -27.62 18.15 -7.43
N MET A 262 -27.37 18.40 -8.71
CA MET A 262 -26.00 18.51 -9.24
C MET A 262 -25.52 19.97 -9.16
N LEU A 263 -24.23 20.18 -8.91
CA LEU A 263 -23.60 21.47 -9.17
C LEU A 263 -23.58 21.78 -10.68
N PRO A 264 -23.50 23.06 -11.07
CA PRO A 264 -23.26 23.44 -12.45
C PRO A 264 -22.04 22.72 -13.03
N GLN A 265 -22.15 22.24 -14.27
CA GLN A 265 -21.10 21.47 -14.91
C GLN A 265 -19.90 22.34 -15.28
N GLN A 266 -18.71 21.74 -15.22
CA GLN A 266 -17.49 22.29 -15.76
C GLN A 266 -17.11 21.53 -17.02
N ASN A 267 -17.10 22.20 -18.16
CA ASN A 267 -16.76 21.60 -19.44
C ASN A 267 -15.33 22.00 -19.83
N THR A 268 -14.52 21.02 -20.23
CA THR A 268 -13.17 21.25 -20.74
C THR A 268 -12.80 20.23 -21.82
N ASP A 269 -12.01 20.65 -22.79
CA ASP A 269 -11.50 19.77 -23.83
C ASP A 269 -10.30 18.98 -23.30
N ARG A 270 -10.34 17.64 -23.30
CA ARG A 270 -9.20 16.82 -22.82
C ARG A 270 -9.04 15.52 -23.58
N ALA A 271 -7.79 15.17 -23.84
CA ALA A 271 -7.40 13.90 -24.47
C ALA A 271 -8.19 13.60 -25.77
N GLY A 272 -8.45 14.65 -26.57
CA GLY A 272 -9.24 14.55 -27.81
C GLY A 272 -10.76 14.54 -27.63
N ILE A 273 -11.26 14.58 -26.39
CA ILE A 273 -12.69 14.67 -26.08
C ILE A 273 -13.07 16.15 -25.94
N LYS A 274 -13.94 16.63 -26.82
CA LYS A 274 -14.48 17.99 -26.79
C LYS A 274 -15.60 18.11 -25.76
N GLY A 275 -15.58 19.18 -24.98
CA GLY A 275 -16.62 19.50 -23.99
C GLY A 275 -16.82 18.42 -22.94
N ARG A 276 -15.73 17.79 -22.47
CA ARG A 276 -15.82 16.78 -21.40
C ARG A 276 -16.39 17.44 -20.14
N ALA A 277 -17.57 16.98 -19.73
CA ALA A 277 -18.30 17.53 -18.60
C ALA A 277 -17.88 16.85 -17.30
N TYR A 278 -17.53 17.68 -16.31
CA TYR A 278 -17.30 17.27 -14.93
C TYR A 278 -18.40 17.88 -14.05
N SER A 279 -18.94 17.09 -13.13
CA SER A 279 -19.99 17.54 -12.22
C SER A 279 -19.80 16.90 -10.85
N ASN A 280 -20.29 17.58 -9.83
CA ASN A 280 -20.30 17.10 -8.45
C ASN A 280 -21.74 17.09 -7.94
N SER A 281 -22.04 16.18 -7.03
CA SER A 281 -23.37 16.01 -6.45
C SER A 281 -23.47 16.73 -5.10
N VAL A 282 -24.62 17.36 -4.86
CA VAL A 282 -24.97 17.99 -3.58
C VAL A 282 -25.90 17.07 -2.81
N TYR A 283 -25.57 16.83 -1.54
CA TYR A 283 -26.34 15.99 -0.64
C TYR A 283 -26.82 16.76 0.58
N GLU A 284 -28.02 16.44 1.03
CA GLU A 284 -28.58 16.79 2.34
C GLU A 284 -28.24 15.70 3.34
N ILE A 285 -27.77 16.09 4.52
CA ILE A 285 -27.43 15.19 5.61
C ILE A 285 -28.44 15.38 6.74
N LEU A 286 -29.12 14.29 7.12
CA LEU A 286 -30.13 14.28 8.16
C LEU A 286 -29.53 13.93 9.52
N GLU A 287 -30.04 14.58 10.57
CA GLU A 287 -29.81 14.22 11.96
C GLU A 287 -31.18 14.08 12.63
N ASN A 288 -31.46 12.91 13.22
CA ASN A 288 -32.77 12.59 13.81
C ASN A 288 -33.96 12.80 12.85
N GLY A 289 -33.75 12.52 11.56
CA GLY A 289 -34.78 12.67 10.51
C GLY A 289 -35.05 14.11 10.07
N GLN A 290 -34.28 15.10 10.55
CA GLN A 290 -34.37 16.49 10.13
C GLN A 290 -33.11 16.92 9.36
N PRO A 291 -33.22 17.79 8.35
CA PRO A 291 -32.06 18.36 7.66
C PRO A 291 -31.12 19.09 8.63
N ALA A 292 -29.88 18.63 8.70
CA ALA A 292 -28.86 19.22 9.56
C ALA A 292 -27.81 20.04 8.78
N ALA A 293 -27.43 19.57 7.60
CA ALA A 293 -26.49 20.27 6.73
C ALA A 293 -26.64 19.85 5.27
N ALA A 294 -26.05 20.62 4.35
CA ALA A 294 -25.85 20.23 2.96
C ALA A 294 -24.38 20.38 2.58
N CYS A 295 -23.87 19.51 1.72
CA CYS A 295 -22.48 19.55 1.26
C CYS A 295 -22.31 18.95 -0.14
N VAL A 296 -21.18 19.27 -0.77
CA VAL A 296 -20.74 18.60 -2.00
C VAL A 296 -19.93 17.37 -1.57
N LEU A 297 -20.40 16.18 -1.94
CA LEU A 297 -19.89 14.91 -1.41
C LEU A 297 -19.69 13.89 -2.54
N GLU A 298 -18.57 13.17 -2.52
CA GLU A 298 -18.28 12.09 -3.48
C GLU A 298 -17.29 11.07 -2.90
N TYR A 299 -17.20 9.90 -3.54
CA TYR A 299 -16.19 8.89 -3.23
C TYR A 299 -14.90 9.10 -4.02
N ALA A 300 -13.76 8.75 -3.41
CA ALA A 300 -12.50 8.63 -4.13
C ALA A 300 -12.56 7.45 -5.12
N THR A 301 -12.77 7.75 -6.40
CA THR A 301 -12.90 6.75 -7.48
C THR A 301 -11.78 5.70 -7.54
N PRO A 302 -10.48 6.03 -7.27
CA PRO A 302 -9.42 5.03 -7.31
C PRO A 302 -9.58 3.87 -6.33
N LEU A 303 -10.33 4.04 -5.24
CA LEU A 303 -10.58 2.96 -4.28
C LEU A 303 -11.41 1.83 -4.91
N GLN A 304 -12.34 2.15 -5.80
CA GLN A 304 -13.09 1.14 -6.57
C GLN A 304 -12.15 0.33 -7.48
N THR A 305 -11.09 0.96 -8.01
CA THR A 305 -10.06 0.26 -8.80
C THR A 305 -9.28 -0.72 -7.93
N LEU A 306 -8.86 -0.31 -6.73
CA LEU A 306 -8.20 -1.20 -5.76
C LEU A 306 -9.10 -2.36 -5.34
N PHE A 307 -10.40 -2.10 -5.16
CA PHE A 307 -11.37 -3.15 -4.89
C PHE A 307 -11.46 -4.15 -6.04
N ALA A 308 -11.65 -3.68 -7.28
CA ALA A 308 -11.71 -4.54 -8.46
C ALA A 308 -10.42 -5.37 -8.66
N MET A 309 -9.25 -4.77 -8.45
CA MET A 309 -7.96 -5.47 -8.50
C MET A 309 -7.90 -6.62 -7.49
N SER A 310 -8.48 -6.45 -6.30
CA SER A 310 -8.49 -7.51 -5.28
C SER A 310 -9.46 -8.65 -5.57
N GLN A 311 -10.45 -8.42 -6.44
CA GLN A 311 -11.40 -9.45 -6.86
C GLN A 311 -10.90 -10.25 -8.06
N ASP A 312 -9.96 -9.73 -8.84
CA ASP A 312 -9.33 -10.48 -9.93
C ASP A 312 -8.15 -11.30 -9.39
N GLY A 313 -8.36 -12.61 -9.23
CA GLY A 313 -7.34 -13.54 -8.74
C GLY A 313 -6.04 -13.55 -9.57
N ARG A 314 -6.06 -13.08 -10.83
CA ARG A 314 -4.86 -12.97 -11.67
C ARG A 314 -3.95 -11.82 -11.26
N ALA A 315 -4.48 -10.80 -10.59
CA ALA A 315 -3.69 -9.67 -10.12
C ALA A 315 -2.78 -10.06 -8.94
N GLY A 316 -3.08 -11.16 -8.25
CA GLY A 316 -2.35 -11.57 -7.04
C GLY A 316 -2.40 -10.53 -5.93
N PHE A 317 -3.48 -9.75 -5.88
CA PHE A 317 -3.65 -8.61 -4.99
C PHE A 317 -4.59 -8.98 -3.83
N SER A 318 -4.03 -9.25 -2.66
CA SER A 318 -4.81 -9.73 -1.50
C SER A 318 -5.65 -8.61 -0.86
N ARG A 319 -6.55 -8.98 0.07
CA ARG A 319 -7.30 -8.00 0.88
C ARG A 319 -6.37 -7.18 1.77
N GLU A 320 -5.30 -7.80 2.26
CA GLU A 320 -4.26 -7.16 3.06
C GLU A 320 -3.48 -6.15 2.22
N ASP A 321 -3.05 -6.54 1.00
CA ASP A 321 -2.37 -5.64 0.06
C ASP A 321 -3.30 -4.47 -0.31
N ARG A 322 -4.59 -4.72 -0.52
CA ARG A 322 -5.60 -3.69 -0.78
C ARG A 322 -5.65 -2.65 0.33
N LEU A 323 -5.77 -3.09 1.58
CA LEU A 323 -5.82 -2.17 2.73
C LEU A 323 -4.53 -1.37 2.85
N GLU A 324 -3.36 -1.98 2.63
CA GLU A 324 -2.07 -1.30 2.66
C GLU A 324 -1.97 -0.24 1.54
N GLN A 325 -2.35 -0.59 0.32
CA GLN A 325 -2.37 0.35 -0.80
C GLN A 325 -3.42 1.46 -0.63
N ALA A 326 -4.58 1.18 -0.04
CA ALA A 326 -5.58 2.20 0.26
C ALA A 326 -5.06 3.23 1.27
N LYS A 327 -4.43 2.78 2.36
CA LYS A 327 -3.77 3.66 3.33
C LYS A 327 -2.65 4.48 2.70
N LEU A 328 -1.83 3.84 1.86
CA LEU A 328 -0.76 4.52 1.15
C LEU A 328 -1.31 5.56 0.17
N PHE A 329 -2.39 5.26 -0.53
CA PHE A 329 -3.08 6.19 -1.44
C PHE A 329 -3.59 7.42 -0.68
N CYS A 330 -4.26 7.25 0.46
CA CYS A 330 -4.71 8.37 1.29
C CYS A 330 -3.53 9.27 1.69
N ARG A 331 -2.47 8.67 2.26
CA ARG A 331 -1.28 9.43 2.69
C ARG A 331 -0.61 10.16 1.53
N THR A 332 -0.36 9.48 0.42
CA THR A 332 0.27 10.10 -0.76
C THR A 332 -0.59 11.24 -1.31
N LEU A 333 -1.92 11.11 -1.31
CA LEU A 333 -2.80 12.19 -1.77
C LEU A 333 -2.82 13.37 -0.79
N GLU A 334 -2.78 13.12 0.52
CA GLU A 334 -2.61 14.16 1.55
C GLU A 334 -1.30 14.93 1.33
N ASP A 335 -0.19 14.23 1.10
CA ASP A 335 1.11 14.84 0.82
C ASP A 335 1.07 15.71 -0.46
N ILE A 336 0.47 15.20 -1.54
CA ILE A 336 0.30 15.96 -2.80
C ILE A 336 -0.54 17.23 -2.59
N LEU A 337 -1.63 17.15 -1.81
CA LEU A 337 -2.49 18.30 -1.55
C LEU A 337 -1.85 19.31 -0.59
N ALA A 338 -1.00 18.86 0.34
CA ALA A 338 -0.24 19.74 1.22
C ALA A 338 0.76 20.62 0.44
N GLU A 339 1.31 20.11 -0.66
CA GLU A 339 2.18 20.86 -1.57
C GLU A 339 1.41 21.78 -2.55
N ALA A 340 0.07 21.72 -2.56
CA ALA A 340 -0.80 22.51 -3.44
C ALA A 340 -1.70 23.48 -2.62
N PRO A 341 -1.13 24.58 -2.09
CA PRO A 341 -1.85 25.48 -1.17
C PRO A 341 -3.07 26.16 -1.80
N GLU A 342 -3.08 26.30 -3.13
CA GLU A 342 -4.20 26.80 -3.93
C GLU A 342 -5.49 25.96 -3.80
N PHE A 343 -5.38 24.69 -3.39
CA PHE A 343 -6.50 23.76 -3.25
C PHE A 343 -6.78 23.32 -1.82
N GLN A 344 -5.90 23.65 -0.87
CA GLN A 344 -5.96 23.17 0.51
C GLN A 344 -7.29 23.50 1.21
N ASN A 345 -7.89 24.65 0.89
CA ASN A 345 -9.17 25.09 1.49
C ASN A 345 -10.41 24.69 0.67
N ASN A 346 -10.24 24.00 -0.47
CA ASN A 346 -11.34 23.67 -1.38
C ASN A 346 -11.75 22.20 -1.33
N CYS A 347 -10.92 21.34 -0.72
CA CYS A 347 -11.13 19.90 -0.63
C CYS A 347 -10.91 19.43 0.81
N CYS A 348 -11.73 18.48 1.28
CA CYS A 348 -11.59 17.83 2.57
C CYS A 348 -11.67 16.32 2.39
N LEU A 349 -10.65 15.60 2.88
CA LEU A 349 -10.62 14.14 2.81
C LEU A 349 -11.23 13.57 4.10
N ILE A 350 -12.20 12.68 3.96
CA ILE A 350 -12.83 11.96 5.08
C ILE A 350 -12.43 10.49 4.96
N VAL A 351 -11.41 10.10 5.72
CA VAL A 351 -10.92 8.71 5.77
C VAL A 351 -11.61 7.98 6.91
N TYR A 352 -12.27 6.87 6.59
CA TYR A 352 -12.97 6.06 7.59
C TYR A 352 -12.78 4.57 7.33
N GLN A 353 -12.97 3.78 8.38
CA GLN A 353 -13.01 2.33 8.31
C GLN A 353 -14.24 1.86 9.06
N GLU A 354 -15.15 1.20 8.35
CA GLU A 354 -16.32 0.61 9.00
C GLU A 354 -15.87 -0.49 9.98
N PRO A 355 -16.32 -0.43 11.25
CA PRO A 355 -15.94 -1.45 12.21
C PRO A 355 -16.57 -2.79 11.84
N ALA A 356 -15.88 -3.89 12.16
CA ALA A 356 -16.47 -5.21 12.05
C ALA A 356 -17.66 -5.32 13.02
N GLU A 357 -18.80 -5.77 12.50
CA GLU A 357 -20.10 -6.04 13.15
C GLU A 357 -20.25 -5.64 14.64
N GLY A 358 -21.16 -4.70 14.92
CA GLY A 358 -21.62 -4.40 16.30
C GLY A 358 -21.47 -2.94 16.74
N SER A 359 -20.84 -2.08 15.94
CA SER A 359 -20.84 -0.64 16.17
C SER A 359 -21.93 0.07 15.35
N SER A 360 -22.60 1.06 15.94
CA SER A 360 -23.44 2.01 15.22
C SER A 360 -22.60 3.03 14.46
N PHE A 361 -21.82 2.57 13.47
CA PHE A 361 -21.15 3.51 12.56
C PHE A 361 -22.21 4.15 11.66
N SER A 362 -22.13 5.47 11.51
CA SER A 362 -23.02 6.23 10.66
C SER A 362 -22.19 7.21 9.84
N LEU A 363 -22.22 7.02 8.52
CA LEU A 363 -21.46 7.85 7.59
C LEU A 363 -21.94 9.30 7.62
N SER A 364 -23.25 9.53 7.73
CA SER A 364 -23.82 10.87 7.87
C SER A 364 -23.31 11.60 9.11
N GLN A 365 -23.15 10.90 10.24
CA GLN A 365 -22.59 11.48 11.46
C GLN A 365 -21.11 11.85 11.31
N GLU A 366 -20.32 11.01 10.62
CA GLU A 366 -18.92 11.32 10.35
C GLU A 366 -18.78 12.55 9.42
N VAL A 367 -19.59 12.63 8.37
CA VAL A 367 -19.64 13.80 7.48
C VAL A 367 -20.06 15.06 8.25
N LEU A 368 -21.10 14.98 9.10
CA LEU A 368 -21.52 16.11 9.94
C LEU A 368 -20.43 16.57 10.92
N ARG A 369 -19.67 15.62 11.49
CA ARG A 369 -18.53 15.94 12.37
C ARG A 369 -17.49 16.78 11.62
N HIS A 370 -17.11 16.36 10.41
CA HIS A 370 -16.15 17.09 9.59
C HIS A 370 -16.68 18.47 9.15
N LEU A 371 -17.96 18.58 8.76
CA LEU A 371 -18.61 19.85 8.43
C LEU A 371 -18.55 20.85 9.60
N ARG A 372 -18.96 20.39 10.80
CA ARG A 372 -18.95 21.21 12.03
C ARG A 372 -17.54 21.61 12.45
N GLN A 373 -16.55 20.73 12.25
CA GLN A 373 -15.16 21.05 12.56
C GLN A 373 -14.63 22.17 11.65
N GLN A 374 -14.87 22.07 10.34
CA GLN A 374 -14.43 23.09 9.38
C GLN A 374 -15.09 24.45 9.62
N GLU A 375 -16.37 24.46 9.98
CA GLU A 375 -17.05 25.70 10.35
C GLU A 375 -16.44 26.36 11.59
N ARG A 376 -15.99 25.58 12.58
CA ARG A 376 -15.33 26.11 13.79
C ARG A 376 -13.92 26.63 13.52
N GLU A 377 -13.12 25.89 12.76
CA GLU A 377 -11.73 26.25 12.45
C GLU A 377 -11.65 27.57 11.68
N GLU A 378 -12.55 27.82 10.73
CA GLU A 378 -12.57 29.05 9.95
C GLU A 378 -13.17 30.25 10.71
N VAL A 379 -14.16 30.04 11.60
CA VAL A 379 -14.67 31.11 12.48
C VAL A 379 -13.57 31.62 13.42
N MET A 380 -12.70 30.73 13.90
CA MET A 380 -11.55 31.10 14.73
C MET A 380 -10.52 31.91 13.95
N VAL A 381 -10.25 31.58 12.68
CA VAL A 381 -9.34 32.34 11.81
C VAL A 381 -9.94 33.71 11.42
N GLY A 382 -11.26 33.78 11.19
CA GLY A 382 -11.96 35.04 10.90
C GLY A 382 -12.04 36.03 12.07
N HIS A 383 -11.91 35.55 13.31
CA HIS A 383 -11.80 36.42 14.50
C HIS A 383 -10.38 37.00 14.70
N VAL A 384 -9.38 36.49 13.98
CA VAL A 384 -8.00 36.98 14.00
C VAL A 384 -7.70 37.72 12.69
N GLY A 385 -8.37 38.86 12.50
CA GLY A 385 -7.98 39.86 11.49
C GLY A 385 -6.70 40.63 11.89
N PRO A 386 -5.98 41.25 10.94
CA PRO A 386 -4.54 41.49 11.03
C PRO A 386 -4.19 42.59 12.03
N LEU A 387 -3.66 42.19 13.20
CA LEU A 387 -2.89 43.10 14.04
C LEU A 387 -1.48 43.23 13.47
N ALA A 388 -1.18 44.47 13.10
CA ALA A 388 0.04 44.90 12.47
C ALA A 388 1.31 44.40 13.19
N VAL A 389 2.29 44.08 12.35
CA VAL A 389 3.71 43.90 12.60
C VAL A 389 4.24 44.90 13.64
N HIS A 390 4.85 44.39 14.71
CA HIS A 390 6.03 44.99 15.31
C HIS A 390 7.05 43.88 15.62
N GLY A 391 8.17 43.92 14.89
CA GLY A 391 9.23 42.95 15.00
C GLY A 391 10.13 43.15 16.21
N SER A 392 10.88 42.10 16.53
CA SER A 392 12.28 42.20 16.93
C SER A 392 13.03 40.94 16.50
N PRO A 393 14.32 41.07 16.14
CA PRO A 393 15.03 40.11 15.31
C PRO A 393 15.80 39.09 16.16
N CYS A 394 15.74 37.81 15.78
CA CYS A 394 16.71 36.82 16.22
C CYS A 394 17.45 36.29 14.99
N THR A 395 18.61 36.89 14.74
CA THR A 395 19.66 36.39 13.85
C THR A 395 20.51 35.32 14.54
N LEU A 396 20.97 34.34 13.74
CA LEU A 396 21.94 33.25 13.96
C LEU A 396 21.28 31.89 14.28
N SER A 397 21.52 30.78 13.55
CA SER A 397 22.62 30.48 12.61
C SER A 397 22.31 29.24 11.74
N GLN A 398 22.44 29.42 10.42
CA GLN A 398 22.88 28.48 9.36
C GLN A 398 22.30 27.06 9.26
N GLU A 399 21.47 26.85 8.22
CA GLU A 399 21.26 25.55 7.57
C GLU A 399 22.55 25.04 6.89
N PRO A 400 22.87 23.74 6.97
CA PRO A 400 23.99 23.17 6.23
C PRO A 400 23.60 23.03 4.74
N GLN A 401 24.33 23.74 3.88
CA GLN A 401 24.33 23.51 2.43
C GLN A 401 24.98 22.15 2.13
N LEU A 402 24.17 21.19 1.67
CA LEU A 402 24.66 19.98 1.03
C LEU A 402 25.10 20.30 -0.40
N LEU A 403 26.41 20.51 -0.57
CA LEU A 403 27.08 20.51 -1.86
C LEU A 403 27.12 19.07 -2.40
N ILE A 404 26.11 18.68 -3.16
CA ILE A 404 26.22 17.57 -4.12
C ILE A 404 26.40 18.21 -5.49
N SER A 405 27.66 18.29 -5.93
CA SER A 405 28.00 18.68 -7.29
C SER A 405 27.57 17.60 -8.27
N GLY A 406 26.83 17.99 -9.30
CA GLY A 406 26.73 17.24 -10.56
C GLY A 406 25.45 16.44 -10.76
N MET A 407 24.30 17.10 -10.86
CA MET A 407 23.21 16.69 -11.75
C MET A 407 22.59 17.96 -12.36
N GLU A 408 22.30 17.91 -13.67
CA GLU A 408 21.67 18.98 -14.42
C GLU A 408 20.40 19.46 -13.71
N GLN A 409 20.27 20.77 -13.54
CA GLN A 409 19.05 21.40 -13.03
C GLN A 409 17.85 20.92 -13.86
N PRO A 410 16.71 20.55 -13.24
CA PRO A 410 15.50 20.28 -14.00
C PRO A 410 15.16 21.55 -14.78
N LEU A 411 15.15 21.45 -16.11
CA LEU A 411 14.71 22.54 -16.97
C LEU A 411 13.27 22.93 -16.56
N PRO A 412 12.96 24.23 -16.47
CA PRO A 412 11.59 24.67 -16.21
C PRO A 412 10.68 24.10 -17.30
N LEU A 413 9.54 23.52 -16.87
CA LEU A 413 8.46 23.13 -17.77
C LEU A 413 8.06 24.38 -18.58
N ARG A 414 8.38 24.34 -19.87
CA ARG A 414 8.05 25.36 -20.85
C ARG A 414 6.53 25.55 -20.83
N THR A 415 6.05 26.66 -20.32
CA THR A 415 4.63 27.05 -20.34
C THR A 415 4.18 27.58 -21.70
N ASP A 416 4.76 27.04 -22.77
CA ASP A 416 4.36 27.37 -24.12
C ASP A 416 3.78 26.13 -24.80
N VAL A 417 2.46 26.20 -24.99
CA VAL A 417 1.65 25.49 -25.99
C VAL A 417 1.25 24.03 -25.66
N PHE A 418 0.03 23.86 -25.12
CA PHE A 418 -1.17 23.22 -25.73
C PHE A 418 -2.18 22.77 -24.69
#